data_AF-A0A4S8KJZ6-F1
#
_entry.id   AF-A0A4S8KJZ6-F1
#
_cell.length_a   1.000
_cell.length_b   1.000
_cell.length_c   1.000
_cell.angle_alpha   90.00
_cell.angle_beta   90.00
_cell.angle_gamma   90.00
#
_symmetry.space_group_name_H-M   'P 1'
#
loop_
_entity.id
_entity.type
_entity.pdbx_description
1 polymer ?
#
loop_
_entity_poly.entity_id
_entity_poly.type
_entity_poly.pdbx_seq_one_letter_code
_entity_poly.pdbx_strand_id
1 'polypeptide(L)'
;MHLFRSVFSEKQLDFLLWLLSINGISDVPSVKSMKTLNKKLQKLYRVNSIRQEGVLGHVYYVNDLSHMIAQELAKLQVRPHLHFCPEDTSKHLSEARQAKRWLEEIPDDLLTPMARIHNQDFFIYEPVML
;
A
#
# COMPACT_ATOMS: atom_id res chain seq x y z
N MET A 1 8.03 11.64 8.11
CA MET A 1 8.49 11.22 6.76
C MET A 1 7.92 9.84 6.51
N HIS A 2 7.26 9.58 5.38
CA HIS A 2 7.08 8.26 4.73
C HIS A 2 6.30 8.46 3.41
N LEU A 3 7.04 8.88 2.40
CA LEU A 3 6.84 8.55 1.00
C LEU A 3 8.15 7.85 0.62
N PHE A 4 8.11 6.77 -0.15
CA PHE A 4 9.33 6.07 -0.53
C PHE A 4 10.27 7.02 -1.30
N ARG A 5 11.32 7.44 -0.57
CA ARG A 5 12.65 7.83 -1.07
C ARG A 5 12.72 8.96 -2.11
N SER A 6 12.71 10.21 -1.63
CA SER A 6 13.82 11.10 -2.03
C SER A 6 14.82 11.08 -0.88
N VAL A 7 15.87 10.26 -1.00
CA VAL A 7 16.95 10.08 0.00
C VAL A 7 18.01 11.18 -0.13
N PHE A 8 17.89 12.04 -1.14
CA PHE A 8 18.90 13.05 -1.41
C PHE A 8 18.80 14.21 -0.44
N SER A 9 19.92 14.51 0.23
CA SER A 9 20.15 15.84 0.78
C SER A 9 20.12 16.89 -0.32
N GLU A 10 19.96 18.16 0.04
CA GLU A 10 19.94 19.24 -0.94
C GLU A 10 21.21 19.29 -1.78
N LYS A 11 22.37 19.04 -1.16
CA LYS A 11 23.67 18.99 -1.85
C LYS A 11 23.77 17.83 -2.83
N GLN A 12 23.24 16.66 -2.46
CA GLN A 12 23.21 15.50 -3.36
C GLN A 12 22.27 15.74 -4.54
N LEU A 13 21.11 16.36 -4.30
CA LEU A 13 20.16 16.71 -5.36
C LEU A 13 20.77 17.76 -6.30
N ASP A 14 21.40 18.79 -5.75
CA ASP A 14 22.07 19.84 -6.54
C ASP A 14 23.18 19.26 -7.42
N PHE A 15 24.02 18.37 -6.85
CA PHE A 15 25.04 17.64 -7.61
C PHE A 15 24.44 16.77 -8.73
N LEU A 16 23.33 16.07 -8.46
CA LEU A 16 22.64 15.27 -9.46
C LEU A 16 22.09 16.12 -10.61
N LEU A 17 21.45 17.25 -10.29
CA LEU A 17 20.91 18.17 -11.30
C LEU A 17 22.04 18.83 -12.12
N TRP A 18 23.16 19.16 -11.48
CA TRP A 18 24.37 19.63 -12.17
C TRP A 18 24.94 18.58 -13.12
N LEU A 19 25.03 17.31 -12.68
CA LEU A 19 25.45 16.21 -13.55
C LEU A 19 24.56 16.08 -14.78
N LEU A 20 23.23 16.13 -14.60
CA LEU A 20 22.29 16.08 -15.73
C LEU A 20 22.51 17.25 -16.69
N SER A 21 22.75 18.45 -16.16
CA SER A 21 23.02 19.65 -16.98
C SER A 21 24.30 19.52 -17.80
N ILE A 22 25.39 18.98 -17.24
CA ILE A 22 26.65 18.79 -17.98
C ILE A 22 26.53 17.73 -19.06
N ASN A 23 25.69 16.72 -18.87
CA ASN A 23 25.43 15.69 -19.87
C ASN A 23 24.47 16.14 -20.98
N GLY A 24 24.15 17.44 -21.05
CA GLY A 24 23.35 18.01 -22.14
C GLY A 24 21.85 17.70 -22.07
N ILE A 25 21.34 17.23 -20.93
CA ILE A 25 19.92 17.02 -20.72
C ILE A 25 19.24 18.40 -20.58
N SER A 26 18.33 18.72 -21.50
CA SER A 26 17.45 19.88 -21.39
C SER A 26 16.31 19.61 -20.40
N ASP A 27 15.65 20.68 -19.92
CA ASP A 27 14.50 20.61 -19.01
C ASP A 27 14.77 20.00 -17.63
N VAL A 28 15.96 20.23 -17.08
CA VAL A 28 16.31 19.81 -15.71
C VAL A 28 15.58 20.69 -14.69
N PRO A 29 14.79 20.12 -13.75
CA PRO A 29 14.08 20.90 -12.76
C PRO A 29 15.03 21.54 -11.74
N SER A 30 14.70 22.72 -11.24
CA SER A 30 15.48 23.31 -10.14
C SER A 30 15.28 22.57 -8.82
N VAL A 31 16.27 22.66 -7.91
CA VAL A 31 16.18 22.13 -6.53
C VAL A 31 14.89 22.61 -5.85
N LYS A 32 14.50 23.89 -6.05
CA LYS A 32 13.26 24.46 -5.49
C LYS A 32 12.01 23.79 -6.06
N SER A 33 12.00 23.51 -7.36
CA SER A 33 10.88 22.82 -8.02
C SER A 33 10.75 21.39 -7.50
N MET A 34 11.86 20.67 -7.38
CA MET A 34 11.91 19.32 -6.80
C MET A 34 11.39 19.28 -5.34
N LYS A 35 11.81 20.24 -4.50
CA LYS A 35 11.29 20.35 -3.13
C LYS A 35 9.79 20.64 -3.09
N THR A 36 9.31 21.50 -3.98
CA THR A 36 7.89 21.87 -4.06
C THR A 36 7.04 20.69 -4.49
N LEU A 37 7.49 19.94 -5.50
CA LEU A 37 6.89 18.68 -5.92
C LEU A 37 6.86 17.68 -4.75
N ASN A 38 7.99 17.49 -4.06
CA ASN A 38 8.07 16.57 -2.92
C ASN A 38 7.09 16.97 -1.80
N LYS A 39 6.96 18.27 -1.48
CA LYS A 39 5.95 18.76 -0.52
C LYS A 39 4.52 18.47 -0.98
N LYS A 40 4.21 18.63 -2.27
CA LYS A 40 2.89 18.29 -2.83
C LYS A 40 2.62 16.79 -2.74
N LEU A 41 3.58 15.95 -3.12
CA LEU A 41 3.46 14.50 -3.03
C LEU A 41 3.28 14.07 -1.56
N GLN A 42 4.05 14.63 -0.63
CA GLN A 42 3.88 14.38 0.79
C GLN A 42 2.53 14.86 1.32
N LYS A 43 1.91 15.88 0.72
CA LYS A 43 0.55 16.26 1.12
C LYS A 43 -0.48 15.22 0.67
N LEU A 44 -0.24 14.57 -0.48
CA LEU A 44 -1.18 13.62 -1.09
C LEU A 44 -1.03 12.18 -0.56
N TYR A 45 0.21 11.70 -0.43
CA TYR A 45 0.51 10.28 -0.22
C TYR A 45 1.29 10.00 1.06
N ARG A 46 1.45 10.99 1.94
CA ARG A 46 2.13 10.72 3.21
C ARG A 46 1.26 9.83 4.08
N VAL A 47 1.88 8.78 4.61
CA VAL A 47 1.29 8.00 5.70
C VAL A 47 1.15 8.90 6.93
N ASN A 48 -0.09 8.99 7.43
CA ASN A 48 -0.40 9.79 8.61
C ASN A 48 0.22 9.14 9.84
N SER A 49 0.76 9.96 10.74
CA SER A 49 1.22 9.49 12.05
C SER A 49 0.21 9.97 13.09
N ILE A 50 -0.40 9.02 13.77
CA ILE A 50 -1.41 9.22 14.80
C ILE A 50 -0.68 9.37 16.13
N ARG A 51 -0.91 10.50 16.81
CA ARG A 51 -0.44 10.69 18.19
C ARG A 51 -1.27 9.79 19.09
N GLN A 52 -0.60 8.99 19.91
CA GLN A 52 -1.20 8.18 20.94
C GLN A 52 -0.59 8.54 22.29
N GLU A 53 -1.39 8.40 23.33
CA GLU A 53 -0.94 8.57 24.71
C GLU A 53 -0.96 7.21 25.39
N GLY A 54 0.19 6.78 25.89
CA GLY A 54 0.31 5.53 26.60
C GLY A 54 -0.39 5.62 27.95
N VAL A 55 -0.78 4.46 28.49
CA VAL A 55 -1.43 4.36 29.81
C VAL A 55 -0.58 5.00 30.92
N LEU A 56 0.74 5.06 30.74
CA LEU A 56 1.70 5.69 31.65
C LEU A 56 2.01 7.17 31.31
N GLY A 57 1.22 7.82 30.46
CA GLY A 57 1.35 9.25 30.11
C GLY A 57 2.45 9.59 29.11
N HIS A 58 3.15 8.60 28.54
CA HIS A 58 4.14 8.85 27.48
C HIS A 58 3.45 9.02 26.13
N VAL A 59 3.87 10.04 25.39
CA VAL A 59 3.37 10.31 24.04
C VAL A 59 4.19 9.52 23.04
N TYR A 60 3.52 8.72 22.21
CA TYR A 60 4.14 8.02 21.08
C TYR A 60 3.34 8.26 19.82
N TYR A 61 3.95 7.94 18.66
CA TYR A 61 3.32 8.11 17.36
C TYR A 61 3.29 6.77 16.65
N VAL A 62 2.13 6.42 16.10
CA VAL A 62 1.93 5.21 15.31
C VAL A 62 1.54 5.63 13.90
N ASN A 63 2.09 4.95 12.89
CA ASN A 63 1.66 5.19 11.52
C ASN A 63 0.30 4.55 11.27
N ASP A 64 -0.55 5.22 10.50
CA ASP A 64 -1.84 4.70 10.07
C ASP A 64 -1.63 3.46 9.18
N LEU A 65 -1.84 2.28 9.78
CA LEU A 65 -1.66 0.99 9.12
C LEU A 65 -2.65 0.80 7.99
N SER A 66 -3.91 1.21 8.17
CA SER A 66 -4.94 1.11 7.14
C SER A 66 -4.55 1.92 5.91
N HIS A 67 -4.03 3.12 6.10
CA HIS A 67 -3.53 3.94 4.99
C HIS A 67 -2.31 3.31 4.30
N MET A 68 -1.36 2.72 5.05
CA MET A 68 -0.23 2.00 4.45
C MET A 68 -0.69 0.82 3.59
N ILE A 69 -1.60 -0.01 4.11
CA ILE A 69 -2.15 -1.15 3.37
C ILE A 69 -2.88 -0.66 2.11
N ALA A 70 -3.70 0.39 2.22
CA ALA A 70 -4.41 0.96 1.08
C ALA A 70 -3.46 1.43 -0.04
N GLN A 71 -2.32 2.04 0.31
CA GLN A 71 -1.32 2.45 -0.66
C GLN A 71 -0.66 1.25 -1.35
N GLU A 72 -0.35 0.19 -0.62
CA GLU A 72 0.21 -1.03 -1.21
C GLU A 72 -0.81 -1.75 -2.10
N LEU A 73 -2.08 -1.82 -1.69
CA LEU A 73 -3.18 -2.38 -2.48
C LEU A 73 -3.40 -1.62 -3.80
N ALA A 74 -3.17 -0.30 -3.81
CA ALA A 74 -3.33 0.54 -4.99
C ALA A 74 -2.18 0.38 -6.02
N LYS A 75 -1.07 -0.29 -5.66
CA LYS A 75 0.04 -0.51 -6.60
C LYS A 75 -0.32 -1.57 -7.62
N LEU A 76 -0.39 -1.16 -8.89
CA LEU A 76 -0.65 -2.06 -10.03
C LEU A 76 0.36 -3.21 -10.14
N GLN A 77 1.61 -3.02 -9.71
CA GLN A 77 2.63 -4.05 -9.73
C GLN A 77 2.45 -5.09 -8.62
N VAL A 78 1.84 -4.70 -7.49
CA VAL A 78 1.60 -5.60 -6.34
C VAL A 78 0.30 -6.37 -6.53
N ARG A 79 -0.71 -5.74 -7.15
CA ARG A 79 -2.06 -6.29 -7.34
C ARG A 79 -2.11 -7.74 -7.86
N PRO A 80 -1.32 -8.17 -8.86
CA PRO A 80 -1.36 -9.53 -9.38
C PRO A 80 -0.87 -10.60 -8.39
N HIS A 81 -0.10 -10.19 -7.38
CA HIS A 81 0.46 -11.08 -6.36
C HIS A 81 -0.41 -11.15 -5.09
N LEU A 82 -1.53 -10.42 -5.07
CA LEU A 82 -2.46 -10.41 -3.95
C LEU A 82 -3.63 -11.34 -4.21
N HIS A 83 -3.85 -12.26 -3.28
CA HIS A 83 -4.96 -13.19 -3.33
C HIS A 83 -5.93 -12.90 -2.19
N PHE A 84 -7.21 -12.73 -2.54
CA PHE A 84 -8.28 -12.35 -1.59
C PHE A 84 -9.25 -13.49 -1.28
N CYS A 85 -9.33 -14.48 -2.18
CA CYS A 85 -10.19 -15.64 -2.00
C CYS A 85 -9.36 -16.80 -1.43
N PRO A 86 -9.93 -17.57 -0.48
CA PRO A 86 -9.31 -18.81 -0.05
C PRO A 86 -9.26 -19.81 -1.21
N GLU A 87 -8.27 -20.69 -1.18
CA GLU A 87 -8.14 -21.80 -2.12
C GLU A 87 -8.15 -23.13 -1.37
N ASP A 88 -8.84 -24.13 -1.90
CA ASP A 88 -8.71 -25.50 -1.41
C ASP A 88 -7.69 -26.26 -2.26
N THR A 89 -6.52 -26.54 -1.69
CA THR A 89 -5.46 -27.34 -2.31
C THR A 89 -5.33 -28.73 -1.69
N SER A 90 -6.35 -29.19 -0.97
CA SER A 90 -6.46 -30.51 -0.34
C SER A 90 -5.29 -30.87 0.59
N LYS A 91 -4.25 -31.53 0.09
CA LYS A 91 -3.15 -32.10 0.88
C LYS A 91 -1.90 -31.22 0.94
N HIS A 92 -1.77 -30.19 0.10
CA HIS A 92 -0.56 -29.38 0.03
C HIS A 92 -0.82 -27.92 0.39
N LEU A 93 -0.01 -27.38 1.29
CA LEU A 93 -0.03 -25.99 1.74
C LEU A 93 1.28 -25.31 1.35
N SER A 94 1.23 -24.41 0.39
CA SER A 94 2.32 -23.50 0.04
C SER A 94 2.11 -22.10 0.59
N GLU A 95 0.85 -21.66 0.73
CA GLU A 95 0.50 -20.29 1.11
C GLU A 95 -0.62 -20.22 2.15
N ALA A 96 -0.71 -19.11 2.89
CA ALA A 96 -1.71 -18.93 3.95
C ALA A 96 -3.15 -19.00 3.44
N ARG A 97 -3.41 -18.52 2.21
CA ARG A 97 -4.74 -18.56 1.56
C ARG A 97 -5.27 -19.97 1.31
N GLN A 98 -4.39 -20.98 1.36
CA GLN A 98 -4.73 -22.38 1.18
C GLN A 98 -5.06 -23.09 2.50
N ALA A 99 -4.81 -22.42 3.63
CA ALA A 99 -5.03 -22.99 4.94
C ALA A 99 -6.53 -23.09 5.24
N LYS A 100 -6.93 -24.21 5.86
CA LYS A 100 -8.29 -24.44 6.37
C LYS A 100 -8.82 -23.27 7.19
N ARG A 101 -7.96 -22.60 7.97
CA ARG A 101 -8.36 -21.43 8.76
C ARG A 101 -8.92 -20.30 7.90
N TRP A 102 -8.34 -20.08 6.72
CA TRP A 102 -8.82 -19.04 5.81
C TRP A 102 -10.17 -19.41 5.17
N LEU A 103 -10.38 -20.71 4.92
CA LEU A 103 -11.56 -21.24 4.26
C LEU A 103 -12.75 -21.43 5.23
N GLU A 104 -12.49 -21.88 6.46
CA GLU A 104 -13.52 -22.41 7.38
C GLU A 104 -13.70 -21.55 8.64
N GLU A 105 -12.69 -20.78 9.07
CA GLU A 105 -12.71 -20.09 10.38
C GLU A 105 -12.90 -18.58 10.30
N ILE A 106 -12.70 -17.95 9.13
CA ILE A 106 -12.85 -16.50 8.99
C ILE A 106 -14.34 -16.14 8.93
N PRO A 107 -14.81 -15.19 9.75
CA PRO A 107 -16.16 -14.66 9.67
C PRO A 107 -16.51 -14.14 8.26
N ASP A 108 -17.70 -14.47 7.78
CA ASP A 108 -18.20 -14.12 6.44
C ASP A 108 -18.21 -12.62 6.15
N ASP A 109 -18.37 -11.77 7.17
CA ASP A 109 -18.33 -10.31 7.08
C ASP A 109 -16.92 -9.74 6.89
N LEU A 110 -15.89 -10.55 7.14
CA LEU A 110 -14.48 -10.20 6.91
C LEU A 110 -13.92 -10.79 5.60
N LEU A 111 -14.66 -11.70 4.97
CA LEU A 111 -14.28 -12.32 3.71
C LEU A 111 -14.59 -11.40 2.51
N THR A 112 -14.05 -11.77 1.35
CA THR A 112 -14.36 -11.06 0.10
C THR A 112 -15.84 -11.29 -0.24
N PRO A 113 -16.67 -10.25 -0.32
CA PRO A 113 -18.13 -10.39 -0.39
C PRO A 113 -18.63 -10.98 -1.71
N MET A 114 -17.80 -10.93 -2.76
CA MET A 114 -18.12 -11.42 -4.08
C MET A 114 -16.90 -12.05 -4.75
N ALA A 115 -17.11 -13.20 -5.39
CA ALA A 115 -16.14 -13.83 -6.27
C ALA A 115 -16.68 -13.89 -7.70
N ARG A 116 -15.87 -13.49 -8.68
CA ARG A 116 -16.19 -13.62 -10.11
C ARG A 116 -15.51 -14.85 -10.69
N ILE A 117 -16.30 -15.83 -11.12
CA ILE A 117 -15.82 -17.09 -11.72
C ILE A 117 -16.49 -17.25 -13.07
N HIS A 118 -15.72 -17.44 -14.14
CA HIS A 118 -16.24 -17.60 -15.51
C HIS A 118 -17.27 -16.52 -15.93
N ASN A 119 -17.04 -15.27 -15.51
CA ASN A 119 -17.92 -14.12 -15.76
C ASN A 119 -19.29 -14.16 -15.04
N GLN A 120 -19.44 -15.03 -14.04
CA GLN A 120 -20.55 -15.05 -13.10
C GLN A 120 -20.09 -14.55 -11.74
N ASP A 121 -20.91 -13.72 -11.11
CA ASP A 121 -20.67 -13.17 -9.77
C ASP A 121 -21.39 -14.05 -8.75
N PHE A 122 -20.67 -14.46 -7.71
CA PHE A 122 -21.18 -15.24 -6.58
C PHE A 122 -21.04 -14.40 -5.32
N PHE A 123 -22.11 -14.26 -4.56
CA PHE A 123 -22.12 -13.44 -3.34
C PHE A 123 -22.22 -14.31 -2.09
N ILE A 124 -21.55 -13.89 -1.02
CA ILE A 124 -21.80 -14.47 0.30
C ILE A 124 -23.26 -14.17 0.67
N TYR A 125 -23.97 -15.18 1.21
CA TYR A 125 -25.40 -15.14 1.54
C TYR A 125 -26.39 -14.99 0.38
N GLU A 126 -25.97 -15.22 -0.87
CA GLU A 126 -26.87 -15.20 -2.04
C GLU A 126 -28.18 -16.00 -1.86
N PRO A 127 -28.21 -17.24 -1.30
CA PRO A 127 -29.47 -17.99 -1.12
C PRO A 127 -30.37 -17.47 0.01
N VAL A 128 -29.91 -16.53 0.84
CA VAL A 128 -30.68 -15.98 1.98
C VAL A 128 -31.47 -14.72 1.58
N MET A 129 -31.35 -14.27 0.32
CA MET A 129 -32.08 -13.10 -0.21
C MET A 129 -33.42 -13.44 -0.92
N LEU A 130 -33.94 -14.67 -0.77
CA LEU A 130 -35.22 -15.12 -1.34
C LEU A 130 -36.39 -15.02 -0.35
#